data_AF-A0A1W9UK93-F1
#
_entry.id   AF-A0A1W9UK93-F1
#
_cell.length_a   1.000
_cell.length_b   1.000
_cell.length_c   1.000
_cell.angle_alpha   90.00
_cell.angle_beta   90.00
_cell.angle_gamma   90.00
#
_symmetry.space_group_name_H-M   'P 1'
#
loop_
_entity.id
_entity.type
_entity.pdbx_description
1 polymer ?
#
loop_
_entity_poly.entity_id
_entity_poly.type
_entity_poly.pdbx_seq_one_letter_code
_entity_poly.pdbx_strand_id
1 'polypeptide(L)'
;MTNPDPELDAELMPGGVAEGWASFTVQEGEENLILVYDVWGWDEGPLYFALEEGASISKPTDLAPEGDAQTGASRSEPAQFGVKIFETPWEIQVMEVLRGDEAWDALLAASEWNDPPAEGMEYILLRIYARNLSKTEKAQEVDGNMFHVTADNNILYRYAYLIEPEPELDAYLYPGGEWTGWLTYEIGVGEENPVLVMGNAYDLDEGGRFLALEEGAGVAFPGSIDVTGDQNAGAAVDDPAPAGTVIATRQWEFTVLEVVRGDAAWDALYKANEYNDEPEMGMEYVLLRLKVRNISDEDAPYNCDNDLFKIVGDNKTIYDSPYLTVPEPELDAWLYPNGETEGWIALQVAEDESGLILILSDSYFASTQRYLLLEE
;
A
#
# COMPACT_ATOMS: atom_id res chain seq x y z
N MET A 1 -14.53 -21.50 10.71
CA MET A 1 -15.38 -22.15 11.76
C MET A 1 -16.72 -22.52 11.12
N THR A 2 -17.30 -23.69 11.40
CA THR A 2 -18.65 -24.05 10.89
C THR A 2 -19.68 -23.90 12.02
N ASN A 3 -20.77 -23.17 11.78
CA ASN A 3 -21.84 -22.97 12.75
C ASN A 3 -22.56 -24.29 13.10
N PRO A 4 -23.03 -24.47 14.35
CA PRO A 4 -23.90 -25.59 14.70
C PRO A 4 -25.26 -25.52 13.96
N ASP A 5 -25.85 -26.67 13.65
CA ASP A 5 -27.19 -26.73 13.05
C ASP A 5 -28.32 -26.49 14.09
N PRO A 6 -29.39 -25.73 13.74
CA PRO A 6 -29.53 -24.96 12.51
C PRO A 6 -28.73 -23.65 12.60
N GLU A 7 -28.04 -23.29 11.53
CA GLU A 7 -27.39 -21.98 11.40
C GLU A 7 -28.44 -20.86 11.33
N LEU A 8 -28.13 -19.70 11.92
CA LEU A 8 -28.96 -18.51 11.79
C LEU A 8 -28.74 -17.84 10.42
N ASP A 9 -29.37 -18.41 9.39
CA ASP A 9 -29.43 -17.85 8.04
C ASP A 9 -30.87 -17.92 7.51
N ALA A 10 -31.51 -16.75 7.35
CA ALA A 10 -32.88 -16.67 6.87
C ALA A 10 -33.21 -15.31 6.25
N GLU A 11 -33.84 -15.33 5.07
CA GLU A 11 -34.50 -14.17 4.49
C GLU A 11 -35.95 -14.08 5.02
N LEU A 12 -36.24 -13.03 5.79
CA LEU A 12 -37.54 -12.85 6.43
C LEU A 12 -38.39 -11.78 5.75
N MET A 13 -39.65 -12.11 5.45
CA MET A 13 -40.69 -11.15 5.07
C MET A 13 -41.28 -10.47 6.32
N PRO A 14 -42.00 -9.33 6.19
CA PRO A 14 -42.64 -8.68 7.34
C PRO A 14 -43.52 -9.64 8.17
N GLY A 15 -43.17 -9.79 9.45
CA GLY A 15 -43.82 -10.72 10.37
C GLY A 15 -43.25 -12.15 10.40
N GLY A 16 -42.21 -12.44 9.60
CA GLY A 16 -41.44 -13.68 9.65
C GLY A 16 -40.55 -13.78 10.90
N VAL A 17 -40.19 -15.01 11.26
CA VAL A 17 -39.32 -15.32 12.41
C VAL A 17 -38.35 -16.44 12.00
N ALA A 18 -37.09 -16.33 12.40
CA ALA A 18 -36.08 -17.38 12.29
C ALA A 18 -35.36 -17.56 13.64
N GLU A 19 -34.78 -18.74 13.83
CA GLU A 19 -34.01 -19.11 15.01
C GLU A 19 -32.89 -20.06 14.56
N GLY A 20 -31.69 -19.87 15.09
CA GLY A 20 -30.50 -20.62 14.73
C GLY A 20 -29.28 -20.17 15.53
N TRP A 21 -28.15 -20.82 15.29
CA TRP A 21 -26.87 -20.51 15.93
C TRP A 21 -26.07 -19.49 15.13
N ALA A 22 -25.43 -18.57 15.85
CA ALA A 22 -24.34 -17.72 15.37
C ALA A 22 -23.12 -17.97 16.25
N SER A 23 -21.95 -18.15 15.65
CA SER A 23 -20.69 -18.38 16.37
C SER A 23 -19.76 -17.19 16.23
N PHE A 24 -19.05 -16.88 17.31
CA PHE A 24 -18.05 -15.82 17.38
C PHE A 24 -16.79 -16.40 18.02
N THR A 25 -15.62 -15.93 17.58
CA THR A 25 -14.36 -16.12 18.29
C THR A 25 -14.15 -14.95 19.25
N VAL A 26 -13.83 -15.27 20.51
CA VAL A 26 -13.51 -14.30 21.57
C VAL A 26 -12.21 -14.73 22.25
N GLN A 27 -11.53 -13.81 22.93
CA GLN A 27 -10.32 -14.20 23.65
C GLN A 27 -10.66 -15.15 24.80
N GLU A 28 -9.77 -16.11 25.09
CA GLU A 28 -9.97 -17.04 26.20
C GLU A 28 -10.02 -16.27 27.52
N GLY A 29 -11.14 -16.42 28.25
CA GLY A 29 -11.35 -15.72 29.52
C GLY A 29 -11.90 -14.30 29.39
N GLU A 30 -12.27 -13.87 28.17
CA GLU A 30 -12.99 -12.62 27.97
C GLU A 30 -14.39 -12.69 28.61
N GLU A 31 -14.69 -11.71 29.45
CA GLU A 31 -15.98 -11.53 30.14
C GLU A 31 -16.65 -10.25 29.62
N ASN A 32 -17.84 -9.94 30.12
CA ASN A 32 -18.59 -8.71 29.81
C ASN A 32 -19.01 -8.63 28.33
N LEU A 33 -19.36 -9.78 27.74
CA LEU A 33 -19.65 -9.91 26.32
C LEU A 33 -20.98 -9.23 25.92
N ILE A 34 -20.93 -8.48 24.83
CA ILE A 34 -22.09 -7.79 24.22
C ILE A 34 -22.14 -8.16 22.73
N LEU A 35 -23.26 -8.70 22.30
CA LEU A 35 -23.54 -8.85 20.87
C LEU A 35 -23.92 -7.49 20.30
N VAL A 36 -23.15 -7.04 19.31
CA VAL A 36 -23.44 -5.87 18.50
C VAL A 36 -24.17 -6.34 17.25
N TYR A 37 -25.44 -5.98 17.10
CA TYR A 37 -26.23 -6.23 15.90
C TYR A 37 -26.25 -4.96 15.07
N ASP A 38 -25.42 -4.93 14.03
CA ASP A 38 -25.36 -3.82 13.09
C ASP A 38 -26.43 -3.97 12.00
N VAL A 39 -27.27 -2.94 11.88
CA VAL A 39 -28.35 -2.93 10.90
C VAL A 39 -27.83 -2.20 9.68
N TRP A 40 -27.71 -2.91 8.55
CA TRP A 40 -27.36 -2.30 7.28
C TRP A 40 -28.44 -1.27 6.88
N GLY A 41 -28.20 0.01 7.17
CA GLY A 41 -29.12 1.11 6.92
C GLY A 41 -28.50 2.46 7.31
N TRP A 42 -28.67 3.46 6.46
CA TRP A 42 -28.02 4.77 6.60
C TRP A 42 -28.52 5.60 7.82
N ASP A 43 -29.64 5.19 8.44
CA ASP A 43 -30.36 5.97 9.44
C ASP A 43 -30.48 5.31 10.84
N GLU A 44 -30.10 4.04 11.00
CA GLU A 44 -30.21 3.31 12.29
C GLU A 44 -28.83 2.90 12.80
N GLY A 45 -28.55 3.20 14.07
CA GLY A 45 -27.33 2.74 14.74
C GLY A 45 -27.44 1.28 15.20
N PRO A 46 -26.31 0.65 15.58
CA PRO A 46 -26.31 -0.72 16.04
C PRO A 46 -27.15 -0.93 17.30
N LEU A 47 -27.68 -2.14 17.45
CA LEU A 47 -28.35 -2.62 18.66
C LEU A 47 -27.38 -3.44 19.50
N TYR A 48 -27.56 -3.41 20.81
CA TYR A 48 -26.65 -4.03 21.77
C TYR A 48 -27.41 -5.02 22.66
N PHE A 49 -26.92 -6.26 22.73
CA PHE A 49 -27.49 -7.31 23.56
C PHE A 49 -26.41 -7.83 24.51
N ALA A 50 -26.62 -7.65 25.81
CA ALA A 50 -25.78 -8.29 26.83
C ALA A 50 -25.89 -9.81 26.69
N LEU A 51 -24.75 -10.49 26.48
CA LEU A 51 -24.69 -11.95 26.45
C LEU A 51 -24.52 -12.53 27.86
N GLU A 52 -24.11 -11.70 28.81
CA GLU A 52 -23.90 -12.05 30.21
C GLU A 52 -24.67 -11.09 31.14
N GLU A 53 -25.01 -11.56 32.35
CA GLU A 53 -25.75 -10.75 33.31
C GLU A 53 -24.95 -9.51 33.72
N GLY A 54 -25.47 -8.32 33.39
CA GLY A 54 -24.84 -7.06 33.72
C GLY A 54 -23.76 -6.60 32.73
N ALA A 55 -23.59 -7.29 31.60
CA ALA A 55 -22.60 -6.90 30.61
C ALA A 55 -22.86 -5.47 30.09
N SER A 56 -21.83 -4.63 30.14
CA SER A 56 -21.88 -3.23 29.69
C SER A 56 -20.48 -2.70 29.38
N ILE A 57 -20.33 -1.96 28.28
CA ILE A 57 -19.10 -1.22 27.97
C ILE A 57 -19.30 0.23 28.40
N SER A 58 -18.50 0.69 29.35
CA SER A 58 -18.52 2.09 29.76
C SER A 58 -17.56 2.89 28.91
N LYS A 59 -18.01 4.02 28.36
CA LYS A 59 -17.13 5.00 27.73
C LYS A 59 -16.20 5.62 28.78
N PRO A 60 -14.88 5.41 28.70
CA PRO A 60 -13.97 6.01 29.67
C PRO A 60 -13.93 7.53 29.48
N THR A 61 -14.03 8.29 30.57
CA THR A 61 -14.04 9.77 30.51
C THR A 61 -12.65 10.38 30.54
N ASP A 62 -11.66 9.64 31.05
CA ASP A 62 -10.29 10.11 31.30
C ASP A 62 -9.27 9.15 30.65
N LEU A 63 -9.30 9.01 29.32
CA LEU A 63 -8.21 8.37 28.58
C LEU A 63 -7.08 9.38 28.40
N ALA A 64 -5.98 9.15 29.11
CA ALA A 64 -4.75 9.91 28.92
C ALA A 64 -3.76 9.06 28.11
N PRO A 65 -3.17 9.60 27.03
CA PRO A 65 -2.09 8.92 26.33
C PRO A 65 -0.91 8.72 27.28
N GLU A 66 -0.26 7.56 27.17
CA GLU A 66 1.02 7.29 27.81
C GLU A 66 2.19 7.73 26.92
N GLY A 67 1.99 7.76 25.61
CA GLY A 67 2.96 8.25 24.64
C GLY A 67 3.09 9.78 24.64
N ASP A 68 4.05 10.29 23.87
CA ASP A 68 4.23 11.72 23.60
C ASP A 68 3.79 12.09 22.17
N ALA A 69 3.17 13.26 22.01
CA ALA A 69 2.55 13.69 20.76
C ALA A 69 3.56 14.19 19.73
N GLN A 70 4.77 14.54 20.18
CA GLN A 70 5.84 15.09 19.32
C GLN A 70 6.89 14.04 18.97
N THR A 71 6.91 12.92 19.69
CA THR A 71 7.81 11.81 19.43
C THR A 71 7.47 11.15 18.09
N GLY A 72 8.48 10.88 17.28
CA GLY A 72 8.32 10.29 15.96
C GLY A 72 7.68 11.22 14.94
N ALA A 73 7.92 12.53 15.00
CA ALA A 73 7.37 13.51 14.05
C ALA A 73 8.08 13.54 12.68
N SER A 74 9.20 12.83 12.52
CA SER A 74 9.94 12.73 11.25
C SER A 74 10.56 11.34 11.10
N ARG A 75 10.65 10.83 9.87
CA ARG A 75 11.39 9.59 9.56
C ARG A 75 12.88 9.67 9.86
N SER A 76 13.46 10.87 9.95
CA SER A 76 14.87 11.07 10.30
C SER A 76 15.14 10.99 11.80
N GLU A 77 14.10 11.22 12.61
CA GLU A 77 14.10 11.13 14.07
C GLU A 77 12.85 10.38 14.55
N PRO A 78 12.70 9.09 14.19
CA PRO A 78 11.53 8.32 14.57
C PRO A 78 11.51 8.06 16.08
N ALA A 79 10.36 7.69 16.61
CA ALA A 79 10.24 7.15 17.96
C ALA A 79 11.15 5.92 18.09
N GLN A 80 11.88 5.78 19.20
CA GLN A 80 12.73 4.61 19.39
C GLN A 80 11.91 3.32 19.43
N PHE A 81 12.50 2.21 19.00
CA PHE A 81 11.88 0.90 19.07
C PHE A 81 11.33 0.61 20.47
N GLY A 82 10.11 0.08 20.56
CA GLY A 82 9.44 -0.19 21.82
C GLY A 82 8.90 1.04 22.57
N VAL A 83 9.01 2.25 22.02
CA VAL A 83 8.39 3.45 22.63
C VAL A 83 6.95 3.60 22.17
N LYS A 84 6.04 3.90 23.13
CA LYS A 84 4.66 4.30 22.83
C LYS A 84 4.64 5.73 22.28
N ILE A 85 3.92 5.92 21.18
CA ILE A 85 3.55 7.23 20.66
C ILE A 85 2.05 7.45 20.78
N PHE A 86 1.59 8.68 20.57
CA PHE A 86 0.17 8.90 20.26
C PHE A 86 -0.03 9.90 19.13
N GLU A 87 -0.97 9.58 18.25
CA GLU A 87 -1.54 10.44 17.21
C GLU A 87 -3.05 10.21 17.24
N THR A 88 -3.83 11.25 17.54
CA THR A 88 -5.24 11.04 17.91
C THR A 88 -6.02 10.43 16.73
N PRO A 89 -6.78 9.33 16.93
CA PRO A 89 -7.20 8.77 18.22
C PRO A 89 -6.37 7.61 18.75
N TRP A 90 -5.17 7.34 18.26
CA TRP A 90 -4.42 6.12 18.55
C TRP A 90 -3.23 6.34 19.47
N GLU A 91 -3.01 5.38 20.37
CA GLU A 91 -1.72 5.13 21.00
C GLU A 91 -1.13 3.85 20.40
N ILE A 92 0.09 3.94 19.87
CA ILE A 92 0.72 2.87 19.09
C ILE A 92 2.10 2.54 19.66
N GLN A 93 2.49 1.27 19.59
CA GLN A 93 3.83 0.78 19.95
C GLN A 93 4.22 -0.40 19.07
N VAL A 94 5.44 -0.39 18.53
CA VAL A 94 6.04 -1.59 17.92
C VAL A 94 6.59 -2.46 19.04
N MET A 95 6.10 -3.69 19.14
CA MET A 95 6.42 -4.64 20.21
C MET A 95 7.51 -5.63 19.78
N GLU A 96 7.48 -6.05 18.52
CA GLU A 96 8.32 -7.12 17.98
C GLU A 96 8.49 -6.94 16.48
N VAL A 97 9.65 -7.34 15.96
CA VAL A 97 9.98 -7.33 14.52
C VAL A 97 10.63 -8.66 14.17
N LEU A 98 10.07 -9.37 13.20
CA LEU A 98 10.70 -10.52 12.54
C LEU A 98 11.09 -10.10 11.12
N ARG A 99 12.21 -10.59 10.60
CA ARG A 99 12.69 -10.20 9.26
C ARG A 99 13.36 -11.37 8.54
N GLY A 100 13.27 -11.38 7.22
CA GLY A 100 13.94 -12.36 6.35
C GLY A 100 13.45 -13.78 6.63
N ASP A 101 14.38 -14.71 6.81
CA ASP A 101 14.07 -16.13 7.06
C ASP A 101 13.13 -16.33 8.27
N GLU A 102 13.28 -15.53 9.34
CA GLU A 102 12.43 -15.64 10.54
C GLU A 102 10.98 -15.19 10.26
N ALA A 103 10.82 -14.10 9.51
CA ALA A 103 9.52 -13.63 9.05
C ALA A 103 8.85 -14.65 8.13
N TRP A 104 9.61 -15.21 7.19
CA TRP A 104 9.10 -16.19 6.25
C TRP A 104 8.69 -17.51 6.92
N ASP A 105 9.49 -18.01 7.87
CA ASP A 105 9.16 -19.19 8.66
C ASP A 105 7.86 -18.98 9.46
N ALA A 106 7.63 -17.77 10.00
CA ALA A 106 6.40 -17.43 10.71
C ALA A 106 5.18 -17.40 9.77
N LEU A 107 5.31 -16.82 8.57
CA LEU A 107 4.24 -16.80 7.57
C LEU A 107 3.90 -18.20 7.05
N LEU A 108 4.89 -19.06 6.81
CA LEU A 108 4.65 -20.45 6.43
C LEU A 108 4.00 -21.27 7.54
N ALA A 109 4.33 -20.97 8.80
CA ALA A 109 3.67 -21.59 9.95
C ALA A 109 2.20 -21.15 10.08
N ALA A 110 1.88 -19.91 9.68
CA ALA A 110 0.51 -19.42 9.61
C ALA A 110 -0.29 -20.04 8.46
N SER A 111 0.30 -20.11 7.25
CA SER A 111 -0.33 -20.74 6.09
C SER A 111 0.68 -21.21 5.05
N GLU A 112 0.50 -22.43 4.56
CA GLU A 112 1.26 -22.97 3.41
C GLU A 112 0.86 -22.36 2.06
N TRP A 113 -0.19 -21.54 2.04
CA TRP A 113 -0.70 -20.84 0.84
C TRP A 113 -0.10 -19.46 0.63
N ASN A 114 0.72 -18.98 1.57
CA ASN A 114 1.47 -17.75 1.38
C ASN A 114 2.52 -17.94 0.28
N ASP A 115 2.63 -16.96 -0.60
CA ASP A 115 3.67 -16.94 -1.62
C ASP A 115 5.02 -16.52 -1.01
N PRO A 116 6.16 -17.02 -1.53
CA PRO A 116 7.47 -16.53 -1.13
C PRO A 116 7.67 -15.07 -1.58
N PRO A 117 8.59 -14.33 -0.96
CA PRO A 117 8.88 -12.97 -1.41
C PRO A 117 9.42 -12.98 -2.85
N ALA A 118 9.13 -11.92 -3.59
CA ALA A 118 9.62 -11.65 -4.92
C ALA A 118 11.16 -11.61 -4.96
N GLU A 119 11.71 -11.76 -6.17
CA GLU A 119 13.16 -11.77 -6.35
C GLU A 119 13.78 -10.44 -5.88
N GLY A 120 14.74 -10.52 -4.95
CA GLY A 120 15.38 -9.34 -4.37
C GLY A 120 14.63 -8.72 -3.19
N MET A 121 13.50 -9.30 -2.78
CA MET A 121 12.69 -8.87 -1.64
C MET A 121 12.77 -9.86 -0.47
N GLU A 122 12.41 -9.40 0.72
CA GLU A 122 12.23 -10.18 1.93
C GLU A 122 11.01 -9.68 2.73
N TYR A 123 10.41 -10.56 3.52
CA TYR A 123 9.33 -10.15 4.42
C TYR A 123 9.87 -9.56 5.73
N ILE A 124 9.15 -8.57 6.26
CA ILE A 124 9.28 -8.04 7.61
C ILE A 124 7.90 -8.07 8.28
N LEU A 125 7.81 -8.70 9.45
CA LEU A 125 6.58 -8.82 10.25
C LEU A 125 6.71 -7.94 11.48
N LEU A 126 5.68 -7.14 11.75
CA LEU A 126 5.62 -6.20 12.86
C LEU A 126 4.51 -6.61 13.81
N ARG A 127 4.81 -6.79 15.08
CA ARG A 127 3.78 -6.93 16.11
C ARG A 127 3.50 -5.56 16.71
N ILE A 128 2.30 -5.06 16.51
CA ILE A 128 1.90 -3.70 16.88
C ILE A 128 0.85 -3.75 17.98
N TYR A 129 1.08 -2.99 19.04
CA TYR A 129 0.06 -2.66 20.03
C TYR A 129 -0.67 -1.38 19.60
N ALA A 130 -2.00 -1.39 19.70
CA ALA A 130 -2.86 -0.25 19.45
C ALA A 130 -3.89 -0.06 20.57
N ARG A 131 -4.11 1.19 20.99
CA ARG A 131 -5.20 1.58 21.89
C ARG A 131 -6.00 2.74 21.34
N ASN A 132 -7.33 2.61 21.35
CA ASN A 132 -8.23 3.67 20.93
C ASN A 132 -8.44 4.69 22.06
N LEU A 133 -7.93 5.91 21.88
CA LEU A 133 -8.09 7.07 22.76
C LEU A 133 -9.25 7.99 22.37
N SER A 134 -10.06 7.62 21.38
CA SER A 134 -11.17 8.45 20.94
C SER A 134 -12.19 8.68 22.07
N LYS A 135 -12.95 9.77 21.96
CA LYS A 135 -14.03 10.11 22.90
C LYS A 135 -15.40 9.94 22.28
N THR A 136 -15.52 9.18 21.19
CA THR A 136 -16.82 8.90 20.56
C THR A 136 -17.51 7.74 21.29
N GLU A 137 -18.70 7.34 20.89
CA GLU A 137 -19.34 6.10 21.37
C GLU A 137 -19.24 4.98 20.33
N LYS A 138 -18.51 5.22 19.25
CA LYS A 138 -18.33 4.28 18.15
C LYS A 138 -16.97 3.62 18.28
N ALA A 139 -16.89 2.36 17.86
CA ALA A 139 -15.61 1.73 17.61
C ALA A 139 -14.84 2.48 16.52
N GLN A 140 -13.52 2.41 16.56
CA GLN A 140 -12.63 2.85 15.50
C GLN A 140 -11.86 1.62 15.01
N GLU A 141 -11.66 1.53 13.70
CA GLU A 141 -10.93 0.45 13.06
C GLU A 141 -9.43 0.73 13.08
N VAL A 142 -8.64 -0.27 13.45
CA VAL A 142 -7.20 -0.29 13.26
C VAL A 142 -6.84 -1.51 12.42
N ASP A 143 -6.18 -1.25 11.30
CA ASP A 143 -5.80 -2.26 10.31
C ASP A 143 -4.46 -1.93 9.66
N GLY A 144 -4.00 -2.78 8.74
CA GLY A 144 -2.78 -2.58 7.97
C GLY A 144 -2.77 -1.34 7.08
N ASN A 145 -3.92 -0.79 6.68
CA ASN A 145 -3.97 0.39 5.80
C ASN A 145 -3.49 1.67 6.48
N MET A 146 -3.44 1.67 7.82
CA MET A 146 -2.92 2.79 8.61
C MET A 146 -1.38 2.84 8.67
N PHE A 147 -0.70 1.80 8.21
CA PHE A 147 0.72 1.59 8.46
C PHE A 147 1.48 1.18 7.20
N HIS A 148 2.66 1.74 7.03
CA HIS A 148 3.60 1.47 5.94
C HIS A 148 5.01 1.28 6.49
N VAL A 149 5.93 0.76 5.69
CA VAL A 149 7.35 0.66 6.06
C VAL A 149 8.19 1.45 5.07
N THR A 150 9.21 2.16 5.58
CA THR A 150 10.26 2.73 4.73
C THR A 150 11.63 2.44 5.31
N ALA A 151 12.65 2.43 4.48
CA ALA A 151 14.03 2.19 4.84
C ALA A 151 14.96 2.98 3.92
N ASP A 152 16.25 2.65 3.87
CA ASP A 152 17.27 3.41 3.17
C ASP A 152 17.12 3.46 1.63
N ASN A 153 16.35 2.56 1.00
CA ASN A 153 16.00 2.72 -0.41
C ASN A 153 14.98 3.84 -0.68
N ASN A 154 14.46 4.51 0.37
CA ASN A 154 13.48 5.59 0.24
C ASN A 154 12.20 5.18 -0.52
N ILE A 155 11.80 3.92 -0.35
CA ILE A 155 10.52 3.38 -0.84
C ILE A 155 9.55 3.33 0.36
N LEU A 156 8.28 3.70 0.16
CA LEU A 156 7.20 3.49 1.10
C LEU A 156 6.48 2.19 0.73
N TYR A 157 6.82 1.11 1.42
CA TYR A 157 6.22 -0.21 1.28
C TYR A 157 4.85 -0.26 1.96
N ARG A 158 3.83 -0.64 1.18
CA ARG A 158 2.47 -0.83 1.68
C ARG A 158 2.32 -2.21 2.32
N TYR A 159 1.25 -2.36 3.11
CA TYR A 159 0.83 -3.64 3.68
C TYR A 159 0.75 -4.75 2.62
N ALA A 160 1.34 -5.91 2.92
CA ALA A 160 1.31 -7.10 2.08
C ALA A 160 0.13 -8.00 2.49
N TYR A 161 -0.74 -8.33 1.54
CA TYR A 161 -1.92 -9.16 1.77
C TYR A 161 -1.55 -10.65 1.82
N LEU A 162 -1.10 -11.11 2.98
CA LEU A 162 -0.77 -12.50 3.28
C LEU A 162 -1.62 -13.01 4.45
N ILE A 163 -1.62 -14.32 4.68
CA ILE A 163 -2.20 -14.91 5.88
C ILE A 163 -1.14 -14.82 6.99
N GLU A 164 -1.37 -13.97 7.98
CA GLU A 164 -0.36 -13.63 8.98
C GLU A 164 -0.47 -14.54 10.21
N PRO A 165 0.53 -14.56 11.10
CA PRO A 165 0.39 -15.20 12.40
C PRO A 165 -0.73 -14.57 13.22
N GLU A 166 -1.51 -15.40 13.91
CA GLU A 166 -2.57 -14.92 14.80
C GLU A 166 -2.01 -14.32 16.12
N PRO A 167 -2.62 -13.26 16.67
CA PRO A 167 -3.69 -12.47 16.07
C PRO A 167 -3.16 -11.50 14.99
N GLU A 168 -3.92 -11.33 13.90
CA GLU A 168 -3.70 -10.27 12.91
C GLU A 168 -4.05 -8.89 13.52
N LEU A 169 -3.44 -7.81 13.06
CA LEU A 169 -3.83 -6.45 13.43
C LEU A 169 -5.00 -5.99 12.54
N ASP A 170 -6.19 -6.50 12.84
CA ASP A 170 -7.48 -6.05 12.29
C ASP A 170 -8.50 -6.05 13.44
N ALA A 171 -8.89 -4.85 13.91
CA ALA A 171 -9.79 -4.74 15.04
C ALA A 171 -10.64 -3.47 15.04
N TYR A 172 -11.90 -3.63 15.47
CA TYR A 172 -12.80 -2.54 15.82
C TYR A 172 -12.76 -2.30 17.33
N LEU A 173 -12.07 -1.24 17.75
CA LEU A 173 -11.86 -0.91 19.16
C LEU A 173 -12.80 0.20 19.61
N TYR A 174 -13.60 -0.06 20.66
CA TYR A 174 -14.28 1.01 21.39
C TYR A 174 -13.27 1.88 22.16
N PRO A 175 -13.63 3.10 22.59
CA PRO A 175 -12.79 3.93 23.45
C PRO A 175 -12.20 3.17 24.64
N GLY A 176 -10.87 3.17 24.76
CA GLY A 176 -10.11 2.46 25.78
C GLY A 176 -9.81 0.99 25.44
N GLY A 177 -10.36 0.46 24.35
CA GLY A 177 -10.03 -0.86 23.83
C GLY A 177 -8.59 -0.91 23.34
N GLU A 178 -7.96 -2.06 23.57
CA GLU A 178 -6.57 -2.36 23.24
C GLU A 178 -6.53 -3.63 22.36
N TRP A 179 -5.66 -3.63 21.36
CA TRP A 179 -5.37 -4.80 20.54
C TRP A 179 -3.87 -4.92 20.30
N THR A 180 -3.39 -6.13 20.08
CA THR A 180 -2.03 -6.36 19.62
C THR A 180 -2.06 -7.44 18.58
N GLY A 181 -1.59 -7.12 17.38
CA GLY A 181 -1.60 -8.04 16.25
C GLY A 181 -0.39 -7.88 15.35
N TRP A 182 -0.26 -8.80 14.40
CA TRP A 182 0.78 -8.79 13.37
C TRP A 182 0.37 -7.95 12.16
N LEU A 183 1.37 -7.43 11.46
CA LEU A 183 1.29 -6.85 10.12
C LEU A 183 2.51 -7.29 9.32
N THR A 184 2.36 -7.42 8.01
CA THR A 184 3.40 -7.93 7.10
C THR A 184 3.67 -6.93 5.99
N TYR A 185 4.96 -6.79 5.67
CA TYR A 185 5.45 -5.98 4.57
C TYR A 185 6.51 -6.75 3.79
N GLU A 186 6.64 -6.43 2.52
CA GLU A 186 7.68 -6.93 1.63
C GLU A 186 8.62 -5.79 1.27
N ILE A 187 9.89 -5.89 1.69
CA ILE A 187 10.91 -4.85 1.55
C ILE A 187 12.14 -5.38 0.80
N GLY A 188 13.01 -4.50 0.30
CA GLY A 188 14.23 -4.92 -0.37
C GLY A 188 15.18 -5.68 0.56
N VAL A 189 15.78 -6.76 0.05
CA VAL A 189 16.77 -7.55 0.79
C VAL A 189 17.92 -6.65 1.25
N GLY A 190 18.16 -6.65 2.57
CA GLY A 190 19.32 -5.99 3.15
C GLY A 190 19.21 -4.47 3.31
N GLU A 191 18.02 -3.89 3.11
CA GLU A 191 17.77 -2.48 3.46
C GLU A 191 18.04 -2.21 4.95
N GLU A 192 18.70 -1.09 5.24
CA GLU A 192 19.01 -0.66 6.61
C GLU A 192 18.04 0.45 7.06
N ASN A 193 18.01 0.71 8.37
CA ASN A 193 17.20 1.78 8.96
C ASN A 193 15.67 1.65 8.73
N PRO A 194 15.06 0.48 8.93
CA PRO A 194 13.63 0.31 8.77
C PRO A 194 12.83 1.14 9.78
N VAL A 195 11.81 1.83 9.28
CA VAL A 195 10.92 2.74 10.03
C VAL A 195 9.47 2.42 9.65
N LEU A 196 8.63 2.19 10.66
CA LEU A 196 7.18 2.15 10.51
C LEU A 196 6.65 3.58 10.32
N VAL A 197 5.84 3.78 9.30
CA VAL A 197 5.15 5.02 8.98
C VAL A 197 3.67 4.84 9.27
N MET A 198 3.14 5.58 10.24
CA MET A 198 1.71 5.64 10.55
C MET A 198 1.09 6.84 9.83
N GLY A 199 0.11 6.57 8.97
CA GLY A 199 -0.62 7.57 8.19
C GLY A 199 -1.18 7.01 6.89
N ASN A 200 -2.07 7.76 6.24
CA ASN A 200 -2.56 7.43 4.90
C ASN A 200 -1.49 7.79 3.87
N ALA A 201 -1.06 6.85 3.02
CA ALA A 201 -0.05 7.08 1.99
C ALA A 201 -0.34 8.31 1.09
N TYR A 202 -1.62 8.60 0.85
CA TYR A 202 -2.07 9.74 0.03
C TYR A 202 -2.03 11.09 0.75
N ASP A 203 -1.92 11.11 2.08
CA ASP A 203 -2.00 12.32 2.92
C ASP A 203 -0.78 12.47 3.86
N LEU A 204 0.32 11.75 3.60
CA LEU A 204 1.53 11.78 4.46
C LEU A 204 2.22 13.14 4.48
N ASP A 205 1.98 14.00 3.48
CA ASP A 205 2.45 15.38 3.43
C ASP A 205 1.73 16.28 4.46
N GLU A 206 0.52 15.92 4.86
CA GLU A 206 -0.26 16.61 5.90
C GLU A 206 0.06 16.13 7.33
N GLY A 207 0.77 15.01 7.45
CA GLY A 207 1.26 14.50 8.73
C GLY A 207 1.43 12.98 8.75
N GLY A 208 2.26 12.52 9.69
CA GLY A 208 2.46 11.11 9.98
C GLY A 208 3.18 10.93 11.31
N ARG A 209 3.29 9.69 11.77
CA ARG A 209 4.20 9.33 12.86
C ARG A 209 5.11 8.18 12.47
N PHE A 210 6.33 8.24 12.98
CA PHE A 210 7.41 7.35 12.59
C PHE A 210 7.94 6.61 13.80
N LEU A 211 8.05 5.29 13.73
CA LEU A 211 8.61 4.45 14.79
C LEU A 211 9.75 3.61 14.21
N ALA A 212 10.89 3.62 14.87
CA ALA A 212 12.04 2.80 14.50
C ALA A 212 11.71 1.32 14.70
N LEU A 213 12.05 0.50 13.70
CA LEU A 213 11.87 -0.96 13.75
C LEU A 213 13.09 -1.68 14.33
N GLU A 214 14.19 -0.95 14.53
CA GLU A 214 15.38 -1.41 15.24
C GLU A 214 16.05 -0.24 15.98
N GLU A 215 17.01 -0.53 16.87
CA GLU A 215 17.68 0.52 17.63
C GLU A 215 18.47 1.46 16.71
N GLY A 216 18.08 2.75 16.71
CA GLY A 216 18.79 3.79 15.98
C GLY A 216 18.38 3.96 14.52
N ALA A 217 17.39 3.19 14.02
CA ALA A 217 16.86 3.39 12.69
C ALA A 217 16.30 4.81 12.50
N GLY A 218 16.51 5.35 11.31
CA GLY A 218 15.97 6.62 10.84
C GLY A 218 16.47 6.91 9.44
N VAL A 219 15.62 7.48 8.59
CA VAL A 219 15.94 7.77 7.19
C VAL A 219 15.90 9.27 6.97
N ALA A 220 17.02 9.86 6.58
CA ALA A 220 17.13 11.31 6.41
C ALA A 220 16.73 11.78 5.01
N PHE A 221 16.01 12.90 4.95
CA PHE A 221 15.81 13.64 3.70
C PHE A 221 17.00 14.59 3.49
N PRO A 222 17.75 14.49 2.36
CA PRO A 222 18.90 15.37 2.11
C PRO A 222 18.51 16.83 1.80
N GLY A 223 17.22 17.15 1.66
CA GLY A 223 16.73 18.50 1.38
C GLY A 223 16.74 18.88 -0.10
N SER A 224 17.69 18.37 -0.88
CA SER A 224 17.73 18.53 -2.34
C SER A 224 18.31 17.29 -2.99
N ILE A 225 17.76 16.91 -4.14
CA ILE A 225 18.24 15.78 -4.94
C ILE A 225 19.15 16.27 -6.05
N ASP A 226 20.26 15.56 -6.30
CA ASP A 226 21.11 15.82 -7.46
C ASP A 226 20.40 15.31 -8.72
N VAL A 227 19.91 16.23 -9.54
CA VAL A 227 19.21 15.91 -10.79
C VAL A 227 20.24 15.77 -11.90
N THR A 228 20.38 14.55 -12.40
CA THR A 228 21.24 14.12 -13.50
C THR A 228 20.53 14.12 -14.86
N GLY A 229 19.20 14.00 -14.87
CA GLY A 229 18.38 13.95 -16.08
C GLY A 229 18.29 15.30 -16.79
N ASP A 230 18.12 15.28 -18.11
CA ASP A 230 17.93 16.50 -18.90
C ASP A 230 16.50 17.03 -18.71
N GLN A 231 16.40 18.20 -18.09
CA GLN A 231 15.14 18.88 -17.82
C GLN A 231 14.48 19.49 -19.07
N ASN A 232 15.24 19.68 -20.14
CA ASN A 232 14.78 20.27 -21.41
C ASN A 232 14.44 19.21 -22.46
N ALA A 233 14.98 18.01 -22.33
CA ALA A 233 14.73 16.91 -23.24
C ALA A 233 13.25 16.54 -23.27
N GLY A 234 12.70 16.28 -24.46
CA GLY A 234 11.32 15.82 -24.62
C GLY A 234 10.27 16.82 -24.17
N ALA A 235 10.54 18.14 -24.25
CA ALA A 235 9.59 19.17 -23.85
C ALA A 235 8.45 19.39 -24.86
N ALA A 236 8.57 18.86 -26.09
CA ALA A 236 7.58 18.98 -27.14
C ALA A 236 7.42 17.67 -27.91
N VAL A 237 6.20 17.36 -28.36
CA VAL A 237 5.90 16.11 -29.10
C VAL A 237 6.55 16.07 -30.48
N ASP A 238 6.85 17.22 -31.08
CA ASP A 238 7.56 17.36 -32.36
C ASP A 238 9.09 17.42 -32.21
N ASP A 239 9.59 17.34 -30.98
CA ASP A 239 11.01 17.22 -30.61
C ASP A 239 11.15 16.26 -29.42
N PRO A 240 10.74 14.98 -29.56
CA PRO A 240 10.83 14.01 -28.47
C PRO A 240 12.30 13.71 -28.17
N ALA A 241 12.58 13.41 -26.91
CA ALA A 241 13.90 12.98 -26.51
C ALA A 241 14.24 11.59 -27.07
N PRO A 242 15.49 11.32 -27.49
CA PRO A 242 15.89 10.01 -28.01
C PRO A 242 15.74 8.90 -26.98
N ALA A 243 15.54 7.66 -27.45
CA ALA A 243 15.55 6.46 -26.62
C ALA A 243 16.84 6.38 -25.77
N GLY A 244 16.71 5.94 -24.51
CA GLY A 244 17.82 5.85 -23.56
C GLY A 244 18.27 7.19 -22.95
N THR A 245 17.63 8.31 -23.29
CA THR A 245 17.85 9.59 -22.60
C THR A 245 17.28 9.51 -21.19
N VAL A 246 18.07 9.94 -20.19
CA VAL A 246 17.56 10.21 -18.84
C VAL A 246 16.88 11.57 -18.87
N ILE A 247 15.55 11.60 -18.79
CA ILE A 247 14.79 12.85 -18.73
C ILE A 247 14.50 13.17 -17.27
N ALA A 248 14.49 14.47 -16.93
CA ALA A 248 13.96 14.97 -15.67
C ALA A 248 12.71 15.84 -15.89
N THR A 249 11.72 15.64 -15.03
CA THR A 249 10.58 16.53 -14.83
C THR A 249 10.77 17.33 -13.53
N ARG A 250 9.69 17.83 -12.92
CA ARG A 250 9.76 18.40 -11.57
C ARG A 250 9.82 17.32 -10.49
N GLN A 251 9.19 16.16 -10.73
CA GLN A 251 9.05 15.09 -9.73
C GLN A 251 9.85 13.84 -10.05
N TRP A 252 10.13 13.58 -11.33
CA TRP A 252 10.66 12.29 -11.78
C TRP A 252 11.92 12.47 -12.62
N GLU A 253 12.92 11.63 -12.35
CA GLU A 253 13.85 11.20 -13.37
C GLU A 253 13.43 9.83 -13.89
N PHE A 254 13.46 9.65 -15.19
CA PHE A 254 13.12 8.35 -15.76
C PHE A 254 13.93 8.02 -17.01
N THR A 255 14.04 6.73 -17.28
CA THR A 255 14.70 6.18 -18.48
C THR A 255 13.97 4.92 -18.93
N VAL A 256 13.74 4.80 -20.23
CA VAL A 256 13.30 3.54 -20.84
C VAL A 256 14.52 2.62 -21.00
N LEU A 257 14.49 1.48 -20.31
CA LEU A 257 15.54 0.47 -20.33
C LEU A 257 15.30 -0.56 -21.44
N GLU A 258 14.04 -0.90 -21.68
CA GLU A 258 13.64 -1.96 -22.60
C GLU A 258 12.28 -1.68 -23.23
N VAL A 259 12.11 -2.07 -24.50
CA VAL A 259 10.86 -1.99 -25.25
C VAL A 259 10.59 -3.37 -25.87
N VAL A 260 9.45 -3.97 -25.57
CA VAL A 260 8.97 -5.22 -26.17
C VAL A 260 7.61 -4.96 -26.80
N ARG A 261 7.35 -5.47 -28.01
CA ARG A 261 6.15 -5.14 -28.81
C ARG A 261 5.55 -6.37 -29.48
N GLY A 262 4.25 -6.32 -29.74
CA GLY A 262 3.53 -7.30 -30.56
C GLY A 262 3.44 -8.66 -29.89
N ASP A 263 3.61 -9.73 -30.66
CA ASP A 263 3.57 -11.11 -30.18
C ASP A 263 4.47 -11.34 -28.95
N ALA A 264 5.67 -10.74 -28.93
CA ALA A 264 6.59 -10.89 -27.80
C ALA A 264 6.09 -10.21 -26.52
N ALA A 265 5.39 -9.07 -26.64
CA ALA A 265 4.76 -8.38 -25.52
C ALA A 265 3.57 -9.19 -24.99
N TRP A 266 2.75 -9.72 -25.91
CA TRP A 266 1.63 -10.59 -25.56
C TRP A 266 2.09 -11.87 -24.86
N ASP A 267 3.11 -12.56 -25.38
CA ASP A 267 3.66 -13.77 -24.75
C ASP A 267 4.15 -13.49 -23.31
N ALA A 268 4.76 -12.33 -23.07
CA ALA A 268 5.20 -11.92 -21.74
C ALA A 268 4.03 -11.62 -20.80
N LEU A 269 3.00 -10.90 -21.27
CA LEU A 269 1.78 -10.61 -20.51
C LEU A 269 0.99 -11.88 -20.19
N TYR A 270 0.82 -12.78 -21.15
CA TYR A 270 0.11 -14.04 -20.95
C TYR A 270 0.86 -14.96 -19.97
N LYS A 271 2.20 -14.91 -19.98
CA LYS A 271 3.02 -15.61 -18.99
C LYS A 271 2.90 -15.01 -17.59
N ALA A 272 2.78 -13.69 -17.48
CA ALA A 272 2.56 -13.01 -16.20
C ALA A 272 1.18 -13.36 -15.63
N ASN A 273 0.15 -13.35 -16.47
CA ASN A 273 -1.20 -13.76 -16.09
C ASN A 273 -2.00 -14.24 -17.31
N GLU A 274 -2.43 -15.51 -17.30
CA GLU A 274 -3.23 -16.08 -18.39
C GLU A 274 -4.65 -15.50 -18.49
N TYR A 275 -5.09 -14.75 -17.46
CA TYR A 275 -6.37 -14.04 -17.43
C TYR A 275 -6.30 -12.61 -18.00
N ASN A 276 -5.11 -12.14 -18.41
CA ASN A 276 -5.00 -10.89 -19.15
C ASN A 276 -5.84 -10.97 -20.44
N ASP A 277 -6.51 -9.87 -20.77
CA ASP A 277 -7.26 -9.77 -22.01
C ASP A 277 -6.30 -9.73 -23.22
N GLU A 278 -6.68 -10.37 -24.33
CA GLU A 278 -5.98 -10.21 -25.61
C GLU A 278 -6.04 -8.74 -26.07
N PRO A 279 -5.06 -8.27 -26.88
CA PRO A 279 -5.14 -6.94 -27.47
C PRO A 279 -6.47 -6.72 -28.18
N GLU A 280 -7.01 -5.51 -28.11
CA GLU A 280 -8.20 -5.14 -28.86
C GLU A 280 -8.01 -5.39 -30.36
N MET A 281 -9.11 -5.64 -31.08
CA MET A 281 -9.03 -5.97 -32.51
C MET A 281 -8.32 -4.88 -33.32
N GLY A 282 -7.20 -5.23 -33.97
CA GLY A 282 -6.38 -4.30 -34.75
C GLY A 282 -5.39 -3.50 -33.91
N MET A 283 -5.17 -3.90 -32.66
CA MET A 283 -4.23 -3.32 -31.71
C MET A 283 -3.19 -4.35 -31.29
N GLU A 284 -2.07 -3.89 -30.75
CA GLU A 284 -1.02 -4.72 -30.15
C GLU A 284 -0.48 -4.08 -28.87
N TYR A 285 0.09 -4.91 -27.99
CA TYR A 285 0.70 -4.42 -26.75
C TYR A 285 2.16 -3.99 -26.95
N VAL A 286 2.56 -3.00 -26.15
CA VAL A 286 3.93 -2.53 -25.97
C VAL A 286 4.24 -2.58 -24.48
N LEU A 287 5.24 -3.37 -24.09
CA LEU A 287 5.78 -3.39 -22.74
C LEU A 287 7.02 -2.51 -22.67
N LEU A 288 7.10 -1.69 -21.62
CA LEU A 288 8.26 -0.86 -21.33
C LEU A 288 8.82 -1.24 -19.96
N ARG A 289 10.12 -1.53 -19.89
CA ARG A 289 10.82 -1.58 -18.60
C ARG A 289 11.43 -0.21 -18.34
N LEU A 290 11.01 0.41 -17.24
CA LEU A 290 11.39 1.76 -16.89
C LEU A 290 12.27 1.74 -15.64
N LYS A 291 13.17 2.71 -15.57
CA LYS A 291 13.84 3.11 -14.33
C LYS A 291 13.31 4.47 -13.94
N VAL A 292 12.85 4.63 -12.70
CA VAL A 292 12.27 5.89 -12.20
C VAL A 292 12.87 6.25 -10.85
N ARG A 293 13.19 7.52 -10.66
CA ARG A 293 13.68 8.08 -9.40
C ARG A 293 12.86 9.32 -9.04
N ASN A 294 12.37 9.40 -7.80
CA ASN A 294 11.73 10.61 -7.31
C ASN A 294 12.79 11.69 -7.04
N ILE A 295 12.63 12.85 -7.67
CA ILE A 295 13.51 14.02 -7.54
C ILE A 295 12.81 15.25 -6.93
N SER A 296 11.65 15.06 -6.29
CA SER A 296 10.95 16.13 -5.58
C SER A 296 11.76 16.70 -4.41
N ASP A 297 11.45 17.93 -4.01
CA ASP A 297 12.09 18.67 -2.93
C ASP A 297 11.30 18.67 -1.61
N GLU A 298 10.24 17.87 -1.54
CA GLU A 298 9.38 17.67 -0.37
C GLU A 298 9.59 16.28 0.21
N ASP A 299 9.71 16.16 1.53
CA ASP A 299 9.89 14.89 2.24
C ASP A 299 8.59 14.08 2.34
N ALA A 300 8.01 13.77 1.18
CA ALA A 300 6.76 13.03 1.03
C ALA A 300 6.93 12.00 -0.10
N PRO A 301 6.28 10.83 0.02
CA PRO A 301 6.31 9.85 -1.04
C PRO A 301 5.31 10.22 -2.13
N TYR A 302 5.68 9.96 -3.38
CA TYR A 302 4.80 10.07 -4.53
C TYR A 302 4.66 8.72 -5.20
N ASN A 303 3.45 8.37 -5.64
CA ASN A 303 3.22 7.14 -6.38
C ASN A 303 3.64 7.32 -7.84
N CYS A 304 4.42 6.36 -8.35
CA CYS A 304 4.71 6.19 -9.76
C CYS A 304 4.15 4.84 -10.20
N ASP A 305 3.16 4.90 -11.09
CA ASP A 305 2.46 3.76 -11.65
C ASP A 305 2.22 3.94 -13.15
N ASN A 306 1.53 2.98 -13.77
CA ASN A 306 1.22 3.00 -15.20
C ASN A 306 0.32 4.19 -15.62
N ASP A 307 -0.45 4.79 -14.70
CA ASP A 307 -1.36 5.91 -15.00
C ASP A 307 -0.63 7.21 -15.36
N LEU A 308 0.66 7.32 -15.03
CA LEU A 308 1.49 8.46 -15.42
C LEU A 308 1.88 8.44 -16.91
N PHE A 309 1.68 7.31 -17.60
CA PHE A 309 2.18 7.07 -18.93
C PHE A 309 1.06 6.97 -19.96
N LYS A 310 1.32 7.47 -21.17
CA LYS A 310 0.48 7.28 -22.37
C LYS A 310 1.37 7.09 -23.58
N ILE A 311 0.80 6.67 -24.70
CA ILE A 311 1.56 6.47 -25.94
C ILE A 311 0.85 7.10 -27.14
N VAL A 312 1.64 7.60 -28.09
CA VAL A 312 1.17 8.14 -29.38
C VAL A 312 2.14 7.72 -30.48
N GLY A 313 1.65 7.47 -31.69
CA GLY A 313 2.49 7.27 -32.87
C GLY A 313 1.98 8.05 -34.08
N ASP A 314 2.33 7.56 -35.27
CA ASP A 314 2.02 8.20 -36.55
C ASP A 314 0.50 8.34 -36.84
N ASN A 315 -0.35 7.57 -36.16
CA ASN A 315 -1.81 7.72 -36.26
C ASN A 315 -2.32 8.95 -35.49
N LYS A 316 -1.47 9.61 -34.69
CA LYS A 316 -1.79 10.81 -33.90
C LYS A 316 -2.94 10.59 -32.92
N THR A 317 -3.10 9.36 -32.48
CA THR A 317 -4.07 8.97 -31.45
C THR A 317 -3.29 8.73 -30.16
N ILE A 318 -3.73 9.36 -29.06
CA ILE A 318 -3.20 9.06 -27.74
C ILE A 318 -3.95 7.83 -27.23
N TYR A 319 -3.19 6.83 -26.80
CA TYR A 319 -3.70 5.63 -26.18
C TYR A 319 -3.40 5.67 -24.69
N ASP A 320 -4.42 5.38 -23.89
CA ASP A 320 -4.31 5.24 -22.44
C ASP A 320 -3.77 3.85 -22.07
N SER A 321 -3.24 3.73 -20.86
CA SER A 321 -2.74 2.47 -20.32
C SER A 321 -3.88 1.46 -20.07
N PRO A 322 -3.76 0.21 -20.53
CA PRO A 322 -4.70 -0.85 -20.17
C PRO A 322 -4.49 -1.35 -18.73
N TYR A 323 -5.53 -1.90 -18.13
CA TYR A 323 -5.44 -2.58 -16.83
C TYR A 323 -5.06 -4.05 -17.05
N LEU A 324 -3.79 -4.39 -16.82
CA LEU A 324 -3.21 -5.71 -17.05
C LEU A 324 -2.23 -6.07 -15.94
N THR A 325 -2.10 -7.35 -15.63
CA THR A 325 -0.97 -7.85 -14.83
C THR A 325 0.26 -7.91 -15.73
N VAL A 326 1.27 -7.10 -15.43
CA VAL A 326 2.54 -7.06 -16.17
C VAL A 326 3.56 -8.03 -15.59
N PRO A 327 4.68 -8.33 -16.28
CA PRO A 327 5.76 -9.10 -15.69
C PRO A 327 6.36 -8.40 -14.47
N GLU A 328 6.80 -9.19 -13.49
CA GLU A 328 7.52 -8.66 -12.32
C GLU A 328 8.94 -8.16 -12.70
N PRO A 329 9.45 -7.11 -12.02
CA PRO A 329 8.70 -6.23 -11.11
C PRO A 329 7.74 -5.33 -11.88
N GLU A 330 6.50 -5.18 -11.41
CA GLU A 330 5.58 -4.13 -11.89
C GLU A 330 6.07 -2.74 -11.47
N LEU A 331 5.90 -1.73 -12.33
CA LEU A 331 6.10 -0.34 -11.93
C LEU A 331 4.86 0.16 -11.17
N ASP A 332 4.82 -0.08 -9.87
CA ASP A 332 3.93 0.57 -8.90
C ASP A 332 4.72 0.77 -7.61
N ALA A 333 5.17 2.00 -7.37
CA ALA A 333 5.94 2.30 -6.16
C ALA A 333 5.61 3.68 -5.60
N TRP A 334 5.54 3.75 -4.27
CA TRP A 334 5.54 5.01 -3.54
C TRP A 334 6.97 5.36 -3.17
N LEU A 335 7.50 6.44 -3.74
CA LEU A 335 8.90 6.80 -3.61
C LEU A 335 9.03 8.10 -2.84
N TYR A 336 9.73 8.09 -1.70
CA TYR A 336 10.26 9.32 -1.09
C TYR A 336 11.33 9.94 -2.01
N PRO A 337 11.73 11.21 -1.81
CA PRO A 337 12.80 11.80 -2.58
C PRO A 337 14.08 10.96 -2.55
N ASN A 338 14.70 10.83 -3.72
CA ASN A 338 15.83 9.94 -4.02
C ASN A 338 15.51 8.44 -4.01
N GLY A 339 14.28 8.04 -3.70
CA GLY A 339 13.80 6.68 -3.90
C GLY A 339 13.78 6.34 -5.40
N GLU A 340 14.17 5.13 -5.73
CA GLU A 340 14.34 4.64 -7.10
C GLU A 340 13.74 3.25 -7.23
N THR A 341 13.10 2.99 -8.36
CA THR A 341 12.57 1.67 -8.72
C THR A 341 12.79 1.38 -10.20
N GLU A 342 12.80 0.09 -10.54
CA GLU A 342 12.70 -0.39 -11.91
C GLU A 342 11.47 -1.28 -12.02
N GLY A 343 10.69 -1.11 -13.08
CA GLY A 343 9.47 -1.89 -13.26
C GLY A 343 8.93 -1.89 -14.68
N TRP A 344 8.05 -2.86 -14.96
CA TRP A 344 7.35 -2.97 -16.22
C TRP A 344 6.04 -2.19 -16.21
N ILE A 345 5.70 -1.61 -17.35
CA ILE A 345 4.36 -1.11 -17.67
C ILE A 345 3.89 -1.69 -18.99
N ALA A 346 2.58 -1.70 -19.21
CA ALA A 346 1.96 -2.08 -20.48
C ALA A 346 1.18 -0.91 -21.07
N LEU A 347 1.30 -0.78 -22.39
CA LEU A 347 0.59 0.18 -23.24
C LEU A 347 0.01 -0.57 -24.44
N GLN A 348 -0.99 0.01 -25.11
CA GLN A 348 -1.61 -0.58 -26.29
C GLN A 348 -1.64 0.43 -27.44
N VAL A 349 -1.28 -0.01 -28.66
CA VAL A 349 -1.24 0.84 -29.88
C VAL A 349 -1.89 0.12 -31.05
N ALA A 350 -2.19 0.82 -32.15
CA ALA A 350 -2.66 0.15 -33.34
C ALA A 350 -1.55 -0.74 -33.95
N GLU A 351 -1.95 -1.89 -34.49
CA GLU A 351 -1.04 -2.77 -35.25
C GLU A 351 -0.31 -1.98 -36.34
N ASP A 352 0.98 -2.25 -36.51
CA ASP A 352 1.87 -1.62 -37.50
C ASP A 352 2.07 -0.09 -37.34
N GLU A 353 1.59 0.54 -36.26
CA GLU A 353 1.81 1.97 -36.02
C GLU A 353 3.29 2.27 -35.73
N SER A 354 3.91 3.17 -36.48
CA SER A 354 5.31 3.56 -36.31
C SER A 354 5.46 4.89 -35.58
N GLY A 355 6.70 5.21 -35.19
CA GLY A 355 7.04 6.50 -34.63
C GLY A 355 6.52 6.65 -33.21
N LEU A 356 6.56 5.57 -32.43
CA LEU A 356 5.99 5.54 -31.09
C LEU A 356 6.74 6.48 -30.14
N ILE A 357 5.97 7.31 -29.44
CA ILE A 357 6.43 8.28 -28.43
C ILE A 357 5.69 7.99 -27.12
N LEU A 358 6.47 7.74 -26.08
CA LEU A 358 5.99 7.70 -24.70
C LEU A 358 5.72 9.12 -24.20
N ILE A 359 4.56 9.31 -23.57
CA ILE A 359 4.14 10.54 -22.92
C ILE A 359 4.17 10.27 -21.41
N LEU A 360 5.01 10.99 -20.66
CA LEU A 360 4.99 10.99 -19.20
C LEU A 360 4.29 12.26 -18.69
N SER A 361 3.46 12.12 -17.65
CA SER A 361 2.92 13.23 -16.86
C SER A 361 3.48 13.20 -15.42
N ASP A 362 3.73 14.37 -14.83
CA ASP A 362 4.24 14.48 -13.44
C ASP A 362 3.29 13.88 -12.38
N SER A 363 2.00 14.01 -12.66
CA SER A 363 0.89 13.44 -11.89
C SER A 363 -0.32 13.33 -12.79
N TYR A 364 -1.36 12.64 -12.33
CA TYR A 364 -2.64 12.52 -13.05
C TYR A 364 -3.25 13.87 -13.47
N PHE A 365 -3.04 14.93 -12.67
CA PHE A 365 -3.56 16.27 -12.93
C PHE A 365 -2.56 17.21 -13.60
N ALA A 366 -1.34 16.75 -13.90
CA ALA A 366 -0.30 17.58 -14.47
C ALA A 366 -0.63 17.96 -15.93
N SER A 367 -0.43 19.23 -16.25
CA SER A 367 -0.49 19.72 -17.63
C SER A 367 0.86 19.69 -18.34
N THR A 368 1.95 19.49 -17.59
CA THR A 368 3.31 19.41 -18.14
C THR A 368 3.64 17.96 -18.41
N GLN A 369 4.06 17.69 -19.64
CA GLN A 369 4.39 16.36 -20.12
C GLN A 369 5.84 16.29 -20.61
N ARG A 370 6.35 15.07 -20.72
CA ARG A 370 7.60 14.75 -21.42
C ARG A 370 7.35 13.69 -22.49
N TYR A 371 8.05 13.84 -23.60
CA TYR A 371 7.92 13.02 -24.80
C TYR A 371 9.25 12.30 -25.07
N LEU A 372 9.23 10.98 -25.07
CA LEU A 372 10.41 10.14 -25.30
C LEU A 372 10.14 9.19 -26.47
N LEU A 373 11.04 9.18 -27.45
CA LEU A 373 10.97 8.31 -28.61
C LEU A 373 11.31 6.87 -28.20
N LEU A 374 10.49 5.91 -28.64
CA LEU A 374 10.65 4.47 -28.33
C LEU A 374 11.30 3.67 -29.46
N GLU A 375 11.33 4.22 -30.67
CA GLU A 375 11.84 3.56 -31.89
C GLU A 375 12.84 4.48 -32.60
N GLU A 376 13.95 3.93 -33.12
CA GLU A 376 14.94 4.72 -33.88
C GLU A 376 14.50 5.15 -35.29
#